data_AF-A0A316I8Z4-F1
#
_entry.id   AF-A0A316I8Z4-F1
#
_cell.length_a   1.000
_cell.length_b   1.000
_cell.length_c   1.000
_cell.angle_alpha   90.00
_cell.angle_beta   90.00
_cell.angle_gamma   90.00
#
_symmetry.space_group_name_H-M   'P 1'
#
loop_
_entity.id
_entity.type
_entity.pdbx_description
1 polymer ?
#
loop_
_entity_poly.entity_id
_entity_poly.type
_entity_poly.pdbx_seq_one_letter_code
_entity_poly.pdbx_strand_id
1 'polypeptide(L)'
;MCVVIYPRTPPDDSAVAPLQDAFEKLAGLVEAPQDKRFIVATVPVSAGFPAIEAVVVEWTSSNNAEWYYGNVHDEDDRPLGWWEAEGHIR
;
A
#
# COMPACT_ATOMS: atom_id res chain seq x y z
N MET A 1 3.36 -5.90 5.63
CA MET A 1 2.32 -4.87 5.74
C MET A 1 1.53 -4.81 4.45
N CYS A 2 0.22 -4.59 4.54
CA CYS A 2 -0.69 -4.53 3.40
C CYS A 2 -1.29 -3.12 3.28
N VAL A 3 -1.22 -2.55 2.08
CA VAL A 3 -1.89 -1.31 1.71
C VAL A 3 -2.92 -1.64 0.65
N VAL A 4 -4.16 -1.19 0.85
CA VAL A 4 -5.26 -1.35 -0.11
C VAL A 4 -5.60 0.02 -0.67
N ILE A 5 -5.75 0.10 -1.98
CA ILE A 5 -6.06 1.33 -2.72
C ILE A 5 -7.35 1.10 -3.50
N TYR A 6 -8.27 2.06 -3.43
CA TYR A 6 -9.54 2.08 -4.14
C TYR A 6 -9.60 3.28 -5.09
N PRO A 7 -9.27 3.09 -6.38
CA PRO A 7 -9.45 4.12 -7.40
C PRO A 7 -10.93 4.47 -7.58
N ARG A 8 -11.26 5.77 -7.68
CA ARG A 8 -12.64 6.19 -8.02
C ARG A 8 -13.04 5.82 -9.44
N THR A 9 -12.07 5.62 -10.31
CA THR A 9 -12.23 5.11 -11.68
C THR A 9 -11.07 4.16 -11.97
N PRO A 10 -11.30 3.00 -12.63
CA PRO A 10 -10.22 2.08 -12.97
C PRO A 10 -9.06 2.79 -13.70
N PRO A 11 -7.83 2.77 -13.16
CA PRO A 11 -6.68 3.29 -13.87
C PRO A 11 -6.32 2.38 -15.04
N ASP A 12 -5.53 2.86 -15.99
CA ASP A 12 -4.92 1.98 -16.99
C ASP A 12 -3.58 1.41 -16.48
N ASP A 13 -2.95 0.52 -17.26
CA ASP A 13 -1.67 -0.09 -16.88
C ASP A 13 -0.55 0.95 -16.73
N SER A 14 -0.59 2.04 -17.51
CA SER A 14 0.43 3.09 -17.48
C SER A 14 0.37 3.92 -16.19
N ALA A 15 -0.83 4.07 -15.62
CA ALA A 15 -1.02 4.68 -14.31
C ALA A 15 -0.60 3.75 -13.16
N VAL A 16 -0.70 2.43 -13.32
CA VAL A 16 -0.31 1.46 -12.28
C VAL A 16 1.21 1.19 -12.26
N ALA A 17 1.87 1.21 -13.43
CA ALA A 17 3.31 0.90 -13.52
C ALA A 17 4.22 1.73 -12.59
N PRO A 18 4.06 3.07 -12.43
CA PRO A 18 4.85 3.84 -11.49
C PRO A 18 4.67 3.42 -10.03
N LEU A 19 3.46 2.96 -9.66
CA LEU A 19 3.18 2.44 -8.32
C LEU A 19 3.91 1.12 -8.08
N GLN A 20 3.90 0.23 -9.08
CA GLN A 20 4.65 -1.03 -9.07
C GLN A 20 6.15 -0.76 -8.89
N ASP A 21 6.74 0.11 -9.70
CA ASP A 21 8.16 0.46 -9.63
C ASP A 21 8.54 1.08 -8.26
N ALA A 22 7.65 1.90 -7.68
CA ALA A 22 7.89 2.54 -6.39
C ALA A 22 7.86 1.52 -5.24
N PHE A 23 6.90 0.60 -5.25
CA PHE A 23 6.82 -0.46 -4.23
C PHE A 23 7.91 -1.53 -4.39
N GLU A 24 8.36 -1.84 -5.62
CA GLU A 24 9.48 -2.75 -5.84
C GLU A 24 10.77 -2.26 -5.16
N LYS A 25 11.03 -0.93 -5.17
CA LYS A 25 12.16 -0.31 -4.44
C LYS A 25 12.05 -0.47 -2.93
N LEU A 26 10.84 -0.71 -2.40
CA LEU A 26 10.58 -1.02 -1.00
C LEU A 26 10.54 -2.54 -0.74
N ALA A 27 10.99 -3.36 -1.70
CA ALA A 27 10.86 -4.82 -1.70
C ALA A 27 9.41 -5.30 -1.57
N GLY A 28 8.46 -4.50 -2.04
CA GLY A 28 7.05 -4.82 -2.09
C GLY A 28 6.58 -5.31 -3.46
N LEU A 29 5.32 -5.73 -3.50
CA LEU A 29 4.61 -6.22 -4.68
C LEU A 29 3.26 -5.52 -4.78
N VAL A 30 2.87 -5.12 -5.99
CA VAL A 30 1.56 -4.50 -6.28
C VAL A 30 0.77 -5.40 -7.21
N GLU A 31 -0.43 -5.78 -6.79
CA GLU A 31 -1.35 -6.63 -7.53
C GLU A 31 -2.72 -5.95 -7.68
N ALA A 32 -3.38 -6.20 -8.81
CA ALA A 32 -4.72 -5.70 -9.09
C ALA A 32 -5.49 -6.73 -9.95
N PRO A 33 -6.81 -6.83 -9.81
CA PRO A 33 -7.64 -7.55 -10.78
C PRO A 33 -7.58 -6.88 -12.15
N GLN A 34 -7.99 -7.59 -13.20
CA GLN A 34 -7.94 -7.08 -14.58
C GLN A 34 -8.70 -5.74 -14.75
N ASP A 35 -9.82 -5.58 -14.04
CA ASP A 35 -10.66 -4.38 -14.05
C ASP A 35 -10.19 -3.28 -13.07
N LYS A 36 -9.11 -3.52 -12.31
CA LYS A 36 -8.43 -2.57 -11.41
C LYS A 36 -9.37 -1.82 -10.46
N ARG A 37 -10.46 -2.46 -10.05
CA ARG A 37 -11.43 -1.92 -9.08
C ARG A 37 -10.87 -1.77 -7.66
N PHE A 38 -9.75 -2.43 -7.37
CA PHE A 38 -8.91 -2.21 -6.19
C PHE A 38 -7.46 -2.56 -6.56
N ILE A 39 -6.51 -2.08 -5.77
CA ILE A 39 -5.09 -2.41 -5.89
C ILE A 39 -4.60 -2.77 -4.49
N VAL A 40 -3.78 -3.82 -4.38
CA VAL A 40 -3.15 -4.24 -3.13
C VAL A 40 -1.65 -4.14 -3.27
N ALA A 41 -0.99 -3.46 -2.34
CA ALA A 41 0.46 -3.48 -2.19
C ALA A 41 0.83 -4.26 -0.92
N THR A 42 1.62 -5.31 -1.08
CA THR A 42 2.21 -6.07 0.03
C THR A 42 3.68 -5.74 0.14
N VAL A 43 4.13 -5.25 1.29
CA VAL A 43 5.49 -4.71 1.48
C VAL A 43 6.03 -5.12 2.87
N PRO A 44 7.34 -5.43 3.00
CA PRO A 44 7.95 -5.69 4.31
C PRO A 44 7.74 -4.52 5.27
N VAL A 45 7.44 -4.81 6.54
CA VAL A 45 7.26 -3.75 7.53
C VAL A 45 8.57 -2.97 7.81
N SER A 46 9.71 -3.61 7.55
CA SER A 46 11.04 -3.01 7.62
C SER A 46 11.26 -1.84 6.66
N ALA A 47 10.44 -1.70 5.60
CA ALA A 47 10.46 -0.50 4.75
C ALA A 47 9.97 0.76 5.49
N GLY A 48 9.23 0.59 6.58
CA GLY A 48 8.77 1.67 7.46
C GLY A 48 7.53 2.39 6.93
N PHE A 49 6.64 2.77 7.85
CA PHE A 49 5.42 3.51 7.55
C PHE A 49 5.67 4.77 6.71
N PRO A 50 6.63 5.67 7.05
CA PRO A 50 6.79 6.91 6.30
C PRO A 50 7.13 6.73 4.82
N ALA A 51 7.97 5.74 4.48
CA ALA A 51 8.34 5.47 3.08
C ALA A 51 7.15 4.91 2.29
N ILE A 52 6.35 4.05 2.94
CA ILE A 52 5.17 3.44 2.34
C ILE A 52 4.06 4.48 2.13
N GLU A 53 3.83 5.33 3.13
CA GLU A 53 2.88 6.45 3.04
C GLU A 53 3.26 7.43 1.94
N ALA A 54 4.53 7.77 1.80
CA ALA A 54 5.00 8.67 0.76
C ALA A 54 4.62 8.16 -0.65
N VAL A 55 4.87 6.88 -0.93
CA VAL A 55 4.54 6.26 -2.22
C VAL A 55 3.03 6.27 -2.48
N VAL A 56 2.22 5.84 -1.51
CA VAL A 56 0.76 5.73 -1.73
C VAL A 56 0.09 7.10 -1.78
N VAL A 57 0.50 8.06 -0.96
CA VAL A 57 -0.04 9.42 -0.97
C VAL A 57 0.28 10.14 -2.28
N GLU A 58 1.52 10.01 -2.78
CA GLU A 58 1.91 10.58 -4.08
C GLU A 58 1.04 10.04 -5.22
N TRP A 59 0.88 8.71 -5.27
CA TRP A 59 0.09 8.08 -6.32
C TRP A 59 -1.40 8.42 -6.23
N THR A 60 -2.01 8.32 -5.05
CA THR A 60 -3.45 8.55 -4.85
C THR A 60 -3.84 10.01 -5.08
N SER A 61 -2.97 10.96 -4.72
CA SER A 61 -3.18 12.40 -4.98
C SER A 61 -3.28 12.72 -6.47
N SER A 62 -2.61 11.94 -7.32
CA SER A 62 -2.60 12.12 -8.78
C SER A 62 -3.68 11.32 -9.50
N ASN A 63 -4.25 10.29 -8.86
CA ASN A 63 -5.14 9.31 -9.49
C ASN A 63 -6.57 9.27 -8.91
N ASN A 64 -6.95 10.23 -8.05
CA ASN A 64 -8.27 10.29 -7.41
C ASN A 64 -8.68 8.94 -6.80
N ALA A 65 -7.93 8.51 -5.79
CA ALA A 65 -8.10 7.22 -5.15
C ALA A 65 -8.06 7.37 -3.62
N GLU A 66 -8.68 6.44 -2.92
CA GLU A 66 -8.59 6.30 -1.46
C GLU A 66 -7.64 5.16 -1.13
N TRP A 67 -7.02 5.19 0.05
CA TRP A 67 -6.16 4.11 0.50
C TRP A 67 -6.29 3.87 2.00
N TYR A 68 -5.99 2.63 2.42
CA TYR A 68 -6.03 2.17 3.80
C TYR A 68 -4.92 1.17 4.05
N TYR A 69 -4.45 1.09 5.29
CA TYR A 69 -3.72 -0.09 5.72
C TYR A 69 -4.68 -1.26 5.93
N GLY A 70 -4.49 -2.35 5.18
CA GLY A 70 -5.36 -3.52 5.24
C GLY A 70 -5.14 -4.41 6.46
N ASN A 71 -4.07 -4.19 7.22
CA ASN A 71 -3.72 -5.02 8.37
C ASN A 71 -3.12 -4.26 9.56
N VAL A 72 -3.22 -2.93 9.63
CA VAL A 72 -2.61 -2.12 10.70
C VAL A 72 -3.61 -1.76 11.80
N HIS A 73 -4.88 -1.56 11.45
CA HIS A 73 -5.93 -1.15 12.37
C HIS A 73 -6.99 -2.24 12.54
N ASP A 74 -7.68 -2.23 13.69
CA ASP A 74 -8.88 -3.03 13.93
C ASP A 74 -10.15 -2.35 13.36
N GLU A 75 -11.33 -2.90 13.66
CA GLU A 75 -12.63 -2.37 13.21
C GLU A 75 -12.98 -1.01 13.82
N ASP A 76 -12.33 -0.62 14.93
CA ASP A 76 -12.51 0.66 15.64
C ASP A 76 -11.43 1.69 15.25
N ASP A 77 -10.66 1.44 14.19
CA ASP A 77 -9.51 2.25 13.73
C ASP A 77 -8.36 2.33 14.74
N ARG A 78 -8.21 1.32 15.61
CA ARG A 78 -7.13 1.27 16.61
C ARG A 78 -5.93 0.49 16.09
N PRO A 79 -4.69 1.00 16.28
CA PRO A 79 -3.47 0.30 15.88
C PRO A 79 -3.34 -1.08 16.55
N LEU A 80 -3.10 -2.14 15.76
CA LEU A 80 -2.93 -3.51 16.24
C LEU A 80 -1.55 -3.79 16.87
N GLY A 81 -0.51 -3.01 16.50
CA GLY A 81 0.82 -3.07 17.11
C GLY A 81 1.68 -4.30 16.80
N TRP A 82 1.27 -5.19 15.87
CA TRP A 82 2.02 -6.42 15.56
C TRP A 82 3.42 -6.17 15.00
N TRP A 83 3.66 -5.01 14.39
CA TRP A 83 4.95 -4.64 13.80
C TRP A 83 6.05 -4.36 14.83
N GLU A 84 5.68 -4.04 16.07
CA GLU A 84 6.64 -3.82 17.17
C GLU A 84 7.38 -5.11 17.55
N ALA A 85 6.75 -6.27 17.34
CA ALA A 85 7.34 -7.57 17.61
C ALA A 85 8.44 -7.95 16.59
N GLU A 86 8.39 -7.44 15.36
CA GLU A 86 9.39 -7.75 14.33
C GLU A 86 10.70 -6.96 14.49
N GLY A 87 10.73 -5.94 15.36
CA GLY A 87 11.98 -5.27 15.78
C GLY A 87 12.91 -6.16 16.63
N HIS A 88 12.51 -7.41 16.94
CA HIS A 88 13.27 -8.36 17.75
C HIS A 88 13.93 -9.51 16.96
N ILE A 89 13.88 -9.51 15.62
CA ILE A 89 14.66 -10.49 14.83
C ILE A 89 16.14 -10.03 14.83
N ARG A 90 16.88 -10.55 15.81
CA ARG A 90 18.35 -10.56 15.86
C ARG A 90 18.94 -11.53 14.85
#